data_AF-A0A969BAU6-F1
#
_entry.id   AF-A0A969BAU6-F1
#
_cell.length_a   1.000
_cell.length_b   1.000
_cell.length_c   1.000
_cell.angle_alpha   90.00
_cell.angle_beta   90.00
_cell.angle_gamma   90.00
#
_symmetry.space_group_name_H-M   'P 1'
#
loop_
_entity.id
_entity.type
_entity.pdbx_description
1 polymer ?
#
loop_
_entity_poly.entity_id
_entity_poly.type
_entity_poly.pdbx_seq_one_letter_code
_entity_poly.pdbx_strand_id
1 'polypeptide(L)'
;MLNLLYLDEYNLNPDYLETVLRHELGHVLGLGVIWDKRGNDLVDEDQALYRAETYAGQSYGELLGTGLPTAIPLDRDSLTHWDETLFDAELMTPNAEGIGDALPLSAMTISSLRDLGWRVNYGAAEAFSLGSDRP
;
A
#
# COMPACT_ATOMS: atom_id res chain seq x y z
N MET A 1 12.40 12.69 22.75
CA MET A 1 12.69 14.14 22.70
C MET A 1 12.29 14.59 21.30
N LEU A 2 11.31 15.50 21.17
CA LEU A 2 10.80 15.93 19.86
C LEU A 2 11.73 17.00 19.29
N ASN A 3 12.19 16.86 18.06
CA ASN A 3 12.95 17.92 17.38
C ASN A 3 11.96 18.94 16.82
N LEU A 4 12.01 20.16 17.35
CA LEU A 4 11.06 21.22 17.02
C LEU A 4 11.17 21.70 15.57
N LEU A 5 12.32 21.53 14.91
CA LEU A 5 12.49 21.89 13.50
C LEU A 5 11.67 20.98 12.57
N TYR A 6 11.63 19.68 12.85
CA TYR A 6 10.79 18.75 12.09
C TYR A 6 9.31 18.96 12.39
N LEU A 7 8.96 19.31 13.64
CA LEU A 7 7.57 19.64 13.97
C LEU A 7 7.07 20.86 13.16
N ASP A 8 7.90 21.88 12.98
CA ASP A 8 7.55 23.05 12.17
C ASP A 8 7.43 22.68 10.68
N GLU A 9 8.30 21.83 10.15
CA GLU A 9 8.21 21.31 8.77
C GLU A 9 6.93 20.53 8.51
N TYR A 10 6.51 19.67 9.44
CA TYR A 10 5.24 18.94 9.35
C TYR A 10 4.03 19.87 9.51
N ASN A 11 4.10 20.87 10.40
CA ASN A 11 3.03 21.87 10.55
C ASN A 11 2.86 22.76 9.32
N LEU A 12 3.93 22.96 8.53
CA LEU A 12 3.87 23.68 7.26
C LEU A 12 3.22 22.86 6.15
N ASN A 13 3.17 21.54 6.28
CA ASN A 13 2.66 20.61 5.25
C ASN A 13 1.68 19.60 5.87
N PRO A 14 0.49 20.04 6.32
CA PRO A 14 -0.46 19.19 7.03
C PRO A 14 -0.92 18.00 6.20
N ASP A 15 -1.07 18.17 4.88
CA ASP A 15 -1.49 17.08 3.98
C ASP A 15 -0.41 15.99 3.86
N TYR A 16 0.87 16.40 3.78
CA TYR A 16 1.99 15.45 3.77
C TYR A 16 2.07 14.69 5.10
N LEU A 17 1.89 15.39 6.23
CA LEU A 17 1.82 14.74 7.54
C LEU A 17 0.64 13.74 7.61
N GLU A 18 -0.54 14.12 7.12
CA GLU A 18 -1.70 13.24 7.08
C GLU A 18 -1.40 11.97 6.26
N THR A 19 -0.79 12.11 5.08
CA THR A 19 -0.38 10.97 4.25
C THR A 19 0.54 10.01 5.01
N VAL A 20 1.61 10.52 5.62
CA VAL A 20 2.55 9.70 6.40
C VAL A 20 1.83 9.02 7.57
N LEU A 21 0.96 9.74 8.28
CA LEU A 21 0.18 9.16 9.39
C LEU A 21 -0.76 8.05 8.93
N ARG A 22 -1.39 8.19 7.75
CA ARG A 22 -2.26 7.16 7.15
C ARG A 22 -1.45 5.90 6.78
N HIS A 23 -0.27 6.08 6.18
CA HIS A 23 0.66 5.00 5.85
C HIS A 23 1.05 4.20 7.11
N GLU A 24 1.53 4.89 8.14
CA GLU A 24 1.97 4.26 9.38
C GLU A 24 0.81 3.61 10.15
N LEU A 25 -0.38 4.22 10.12
CA LEU A 25 -1.58 3.60 10.69
C LEU A 25 -1.94 2.31 9.93
N GLY A 26 -1.70 2.26 8.62
CA GLY A 26 -1.81 1.05 7.81
C GLY A 26 -0.97 -0.10 8.36
N HIS A 27 0.30 0.17 8.67
CA HIS A 27 1.18 -0.82 9.32
C HIS A 27 0.70 -1.25 10.70
N VAL A 28 0.21 -0.31 11.52
CA VAL A 28 -0.39 -0.63 12.83
C VAL A 28 -1.60 -1.56 12.69
N LEU A 29 -2.40 -1.41 11.62
CA LEU A 29 -3.53 -2.28 11.30
C LEU A 29 -3.11 -3.63 10.71
N GLY A 30 -1.84 -3.79 10.33
CA GLY A 30 -1.22 -5.06 9.96
C GLY A 30 -0.68 -5.15 8.53
N LEU A 31 -0.88 -4.12 7.70
CA LEU A 31 -0.33 -4.05 6.34
C LEU A 31 1.19 -4.19 6.39
N GLY A 32 1.77 -5.07 5.58
CA GLY A 32 3.21 -5.33 5.58
C GLY A 32 3.76 -6.03 6.83
N VAL A 33 3.11 -5.91 7.98
CA VAL A 33 3.62 -6.42 9.26
C VAL A 33 3.22 -7.88 9.47
N ILE A 34 1.97 -8.23 9.13
CA ILE A 34 1.38 -9.56 9.40
C ILE A 34 0.87 -10.27 8.15
N TRP A 35 1.28 -9.87 6.94
CA TRP A 35 0.93 -10.59 5.71
C TRP A 35 1.41 -12.05 5.72
N ASP A 36 2.61 -12.33 6.25
CA ASP A 36 3.14 -13.70 6.40
C ASP A 36 3.39 -14.06 7.87
N LYS A 37 2.57 -13.53 8.77
CA LYS A 37 2.64 -13.83 10.21
C LYS A 37 1.26 -14.17 10.73
N ARG A 38 1.22 -14.70 11.95
CA ARG A 38 -0.04 -15.04 12.66
C ARG A 38 -0.93 -16.05 11.92
N GLY A 39 -0.32 -16.91 11.11
CA GLY A 39 -1.02 -17.95 10.34
C GLY A 39 -1.49 -17.49 8.96
N ASN A 40 -1.19 -16.25 8.56
CA ASN A 40 -1.34 -15.82 7.19
C ASN A 40 -0.17 -16.35 6.33
N ASP A 41 -0.47 -16.64 5.07
CA ASP A 41 0.48 -17.07 4.02
C ASP A 41 0.15 -16.27 2.75
N LEU A 42 0.36 -14.96 2.82
CA LEU A 42 -0.02 -14.02 1.77
C LEU A 42 1.18 -13.55 0.94
N VAL A 43 2.41 -13.90 1.34
CA VAL A 43 3.65 -13.48 0.67
C VAL A 43 4.40 -14.69 0.15
N ASP A 44 4.85 -14.60 -1.10
CA ASP A 44 5.87 -15.45 -1.67
C ASP A 44 7.22 -14.72 -1.57
N GLU A 45 8.00 -15.03 -0.52
CA GLU A 45 9.25 -14.33 -0.22
C GLU A 45 10.30 -14.53 -1.33
N ASP A 46 10.35 -15.72 -1.93
CA ASP A 46 11.33 -16.05 -2.98
C ASP A 46 11.12 -15.22 -4.25
N GLN A 47 9.86 -14.87 -4.53
CA GLN A 47 9.49 -14.07 -5.70
C GLN A 47 9.26 -12.59 -5.40
N ALA A 48 9.26 -12.20 -4.12
CA ALA A 48 8.83 -10.88 -3.65
C ALA A 48 7.43 -10.51 -4.18
N LEU A 49 6.47 -11.42 -3.98
CA LEU A 49 5.10 -11.26 -4.44
C LEU A 49 4.09 -11.40 -3.30
N TYR A 50 3.06 -10.58 -3.31
CA TYR A 50 1.81 -10.89 -2.63
C TYR A 50 1.03 -11.88 -3.49
N ARG A 51 0.55 -12.97 -2.89
CA ARG A 51 -0.05 -14.08 -3.61
C ARG A 51 -1.31 -13.66 -4.39
N ALA A 52 -1.47 -14.25 -5.57
CA ALA A 52 -2.53 -13.90 -6.52
C ALA A 52 -3.95 -14.20 -6.00
N GLU A 53 -4.15 -15.37 -5.38
CA GLU A 53 -5.46 -15.88 -4.97
C GLU A 53 -5.94 -15.23 -3.66
N THR A 54 -6.07 -13.91 -3.68
CA THR A 54 -6.42 -13.05 -2.54
C THR A 54 -7.43 -11.97 -2.97
N TYR A 55 -8.08 -11.30 -2.03
CA TYR A 55 -8.91 -10.14 -2.35
C TYR A 55 -8.06 -9.02 -2.96
N ALA A 56 -6.84 -8.80 -2.46
CA ALA A 56 -5.93 -7.80 -3.02
C ALA A 56 -5.53 -8.17 -4.45
N GLY A 57 -5.20 -9.43 -4.71
CA GLY A 57 -4.85 -9.92 -6.04
C GLY A 57 -6.00 -9.79 -7.04
N GLN A 58 -7.25 -9.97 -6.62
CA GLN A 58 -8.43 -9.66 -7.45
C GLN A 58 -8.51 -8.16 -7.78
N SER A 59 -8.35 -7.28 -6.78
CA SER A 59 -8.34 -5.82 -7.00
C SER A 59 -7.19 -5.38 -7.91
N TYR A 60 -6.03 -6.03 -7.82
CA TYR A 60 -4.91 -5.77 -8.72
C TYR A 60 -5.20 -6.25 -10.15
N GLY A 61 -5.83 -7.42 -10.32
CA GLY A 61 -6.32 -7.88 -11.62
C GLY A 61 -7.33 -6.92 -12.27
N GLU A 62 -8.20 -6.31 -11.47
CA GLU A 62 -9.14 -5.27 -11.92
C GLU A 62 -8.40 -3.99 -12.33
N LEU A 63 -7.38 -3.58 -11.56
CA LEU A 63 -6.50 -2.45 -11.90
C LEU A 63 -5.79 -2.66 -13.24
N LEU A 64 -5.32 -3.88 -13.50
CA LEU A 64 -4.70 -4.27 -14.77
C LEU A 64 -5.70 -4.45 -15.92
N GLY A 65 -7.00 -4.42 -15.64
CA GLY A 65 -8.05 -4.69 -16.62
C GLY A 65 -8.14 -6.16 -17.07
N THR A 66 -7.45 -7.08 -16.38
CA THR A 66 -7.53 -8.53 -16.66
C THR A 66 -8.76 -9.15 -16.02
N GLY A 67 -9.20 -8.60 -14.89
CA GLY A 67 -10.31 -9.12 -14.08
C GLY A 67 -10.02 -10.47 -13.41
N LEU A 68 -8.76 -10.93 -13.47
CA LEU A 68 -8.32 -12.20 -12.90
C LEU A 68 -7.39 -11.94 -11.70
N PRO A 69 -7.50 -12.71 -10.61
CA PRO A 69 -6.58 -12.59 -9.48
C PRO A 69 -5.13 -12.68 -9.96
N THR A 70 -4.32 -11.66 -9.62
CA THR A 70 -2.95 -11.51 -10.10
C THR A 70 -2.04 -11.24 -8.91
N ALA A 71 -0.85 -11.85 -8.90
CA ALA A 71 0.14 -11.63 -7.84
C ALA A 71 0.67 -10.19 -7.89
N ILE A 72 0.84 -9.56 -6.74
CA ILE A 72 1.20 -8.14 -6.63
C ILE A 72 2.69 -8.02 -6.31
N PRO A 73 3.49 -7.30 -7.09
CA PRO A 73 4.89 -7.05 -6.76
C PRO A 73 5.07 -6.33 -5.42
N LEU A 74 5.97 -6.83 -4.60
CA LEU A 74 6.38 -6.22 -3.34
C LEU A 74 7.74 -5.54 -3.49
N ASP A 75 7.99 -4.55 -2.66
CA ASP A 75 9.33 -4.03 -2.44
C ASP A 75 10.27 -5.17 -2.01
N ARG A 76 11.36 -5.38 -2.76
CA ARG A 76 12.26 -6.52 -2.57
C ARG A 76 13.14 -6.42 -1.33
N ASP A 77 13.34 -5.22 -0.82
CA ASP A 77 14.22 -5.00 0.33
C ASP A 77 13.51 -5.34 1.64
N SER A 78 12.21 -5.01 1.75
CA SER A 78 11.43 -5.18 2.98
C SER A 78 10.37 -6.27 2.91
N LEU A 79 9.77 -6.50 1.73
CA LEU A 79 8.55 -7.30 1.55
C LEU A 79 7.33 -6.78 2.35
N THR A 80 7.43 -5.58 2.94
CA THR A 80 6.38 -4.99 3.79
C THR A 80 5.63 -3.86 3.09
N HIS A 81 5.99 -3.56 1.85
CA HIS A 81 5.42 -2.49 1.02
C HIS A 81 5.14 -3.00 -0.37
N TRP A 82 4.28 -2.30 -1.10
CA TRP A 82 4.14 -2.50 -2.54
C TRP A 82 5.43 -2.05 -3.25
N ASP A 83 5.70 -2.65 -4.41
CA ASP A 83 6.85 -2.28 -5.22
C ASP A 83 6.82 -0.79 -5.63
N GLU A 84 7.80 -0.03 -5.15
CA GLU A 84 7.94 1.40 -5.45
C GLU A 84 7.96 1.69 -6.95
N THR A 85 8.70 0.87 -7.71
CA THR A 85 8.93 1.15 -9.13
C THR A 85 7.65 0.97 -9.94
N LEU A 86 6.75 0.08 -9.54
CA LEU A 86 5.50 -0.19 -10.21
C LEU A 86 4.36 0.72 -9.73
N PHE A 87 4.23 0.88 -8.42
CA PHE A 87 3.08 1.52 -7.81
C PHE A 87 3.30 3.00 -7.47
N ASP A 88 4.55 3.43 -7.27
CA ASP A 88 4.96 4.84 -7.15
C ASP A 88 4.08 5.57 -6.12
N ALA A 89 3.15 6.39 -6.60
CA ALA A 89 2.20 7.14 -5.79
C ALA A 89 1.10 6.31 -5.08
N GLU A 90 1.24 5.01 -4.82
CA GLU A 90 0.29 4.29 -3.97
C GLU A 90 0.65 4.47 -2.49
N LEU A 91 -0.34 4.65 -1.61
CA LEU A 91 -0.11 4.94 -0.19
C LEU A 91 0.90 4.03 0.53
N MET A 92 0.96 2.73 0.20
CA MET A 92 1.78 1.73 0.90
C MET A 92 3.05 1.33 0.13
N THR A 93 3.53 2.17 -0.81
CA THR A 93 4.92 2.09 -1.30
C THR A 93 5.89 2.60 -0.23
N PRO A 94 7.18 2.21 -0.27
CA PRO A 94 8.13 2.56 0.80
C PRO A 94 8.53 4.04 0.83
N ASN A 95 8.30 4.82 -0.24
CA ASN A 95 8.65 6.24 -0.28
C ASN A 95 7.42 7.11 -0.46
N ALA A 96 7.30 8.15 0.36
CA ALA A 96 6.29 9.18 0.13
C ALA A 96 6.71 10.08 -1.04
N GLU A 97 5.73 10.45 -1.88
CA GLU A 97 5.91 11.43 -2.93
C GLU A 97 6.15 12.84 -2.38
N GLY A 98 6.44 13.78 -3.28
CA GLY A 98 6.67 15.18 -2.95
C GLY A 98 5.48 15.86 -2.25
N ILE A 99 5.77 16.95 -1.54
CA ILE A 99 4.72 17.79 -0.93
C ILE A 99 3.74 18.25 -2.01
N GLY A 100 2.46 17.91 -1.81
CA GLY A 100 1.36 18.25 -2.73
C GLY A 100 1.01 17.15 -3.73
N ASP A 101 1.82 16.10 -3.82
CA ASP A 101 1.49 14.91 -4.61
C ASP A 101 0.54 14.00 -3.81
N ALA A 102 -0.41 13.40 -4.51
CA ALA A 102 -1.39 12.53 -3.90
C ALA A 102 -0.85 11.11 -3.77
N LEU A 103 -1.01 10.50 -2.59
CA LEU A 103 -0.76 9.07 -2.36
C LEU A 103 -2.09 8.37 -2.04
N PRO A 104 -2.90 8.02 -3.07
CA PRO A 104 -4.18 7.36 -2.89
C PRO A 104 -4.06 6.02 -2.12
N LEU A 105 -5.00 5.84 -1.18
CA LEU A 105 -5.34 4.54 -0.62
C LEU A 105 -6.15 3.75 -1.66
N SER A 106 -5.48 2.86 -2.39
CA SER A 106 -6.11 2.11 -3.47
C SER A 106 -7.08 1.03 -2.94
N ALA A 107 -7.97 0.56 -3.82
CA ALA A 107 -8.79 -0.62 -3.56
C ALA A 107 -7.94 -1.88 -3.29
N MET A 108 -6.75 -1.97 -3.91
CA MET A 108 -5.78 -3.04 -3.68
C MET A 108 -5.29 -3.05 -2.22
N THR A 109 -4.87 -1.90 -1.68
CA THR A 109 -4.44 -1.77 -0.28
C THR A 109 -5.57 -2.08 0.68
N ILE A 110 -6.79 -1.55 0.44
CA ILE A 110 -7.97 -1.87 1.26
C ILE A 110 -8.30 -3.36 1.21
N SER A 111 -8.20 -4.00 0.05
CA SER A 111 -8.43 -5.44 -0.08
C SER A 111 -7.42 -6.27 0.73
N SER A 112 -6.16 -5.84 0.85
CA SER A 112 -5.18 -6.57 1.66
C SER A 112 -5.51 -6.51 3.18
N LEU A 113 -6.21 -5.47 3.67
CA LEU A 113 -6.78 -5.49 5.02
C LEU A 113 -7.88 -6.57 5.14
N ARG A 114 -8.69 -6.75 4.10
CA ARG A 114 -9.72 -7.79 4.09
C ARG A 114 -9.11 -9.19 4.10
N ASP A 115 -8.01 -9.39 3.38
CA ASP A 115 -7.22 -10.64 3.43
C ASP A 115 -6.73 -10.96 4.85
N LEU A 116 -6.41 -9.93 5.64
CA LEU A 116 -6.08 -10.05 7.06
C LEU A 116 -7.29 -10.26 7.99
N GLY A 117 -8.51 -10.33 7.44
CA GLY A 117 -9.75 -10.59 8.18
C GLY A 117 -10.50 -9.34 8.64
N TRP A 118 -10.07 -8.14 8.25
CA TRP A 118 -10.81 -6.91 8.54
C TRP A 118 -12.11 -6.83 7.73
N ARG A 119 -13.13 -6.19 8.30
CA ARG A 119 -14.31 -5.75 7.54
C ARG A 119 -14.00 -4.38 6.95
N VAL A 120 -14.01 -4.29 5.63
CA VAL A 120 -13.56 -3.09 4.92
C VAL A 120 -14.71 -2.37 4.20
N ASN A 121 -14.55 -1.06 4.00
CA ASN A 121 -15.42 -0.24 3.17
C ASN A 121 -14.70 0.13 1.88
N TYR A 122 -15.02 -0.56 0.77
CA TYR A 122 -14.44 -0.26 -0.54
C TYR A 122 -14.81 1.12 -1.08
N GLY A 123 -15.89 1.74 -0.59
CA GLY A 123 -16.25 3.11 -0.94
C GLY A 123 -15.27 4.17 -0.41
N ALA A 124 -14.32 3.78 0.46
CA ALA A 124 -13.22 4.64 0.91
C ALA A 124 -11.99 4.57 0.00
N ALA A 125 -11.98 3.71 -1.03
CA ALA A 125 -10.88 3.63 -1.99
C ALA A 125 -10.77 4.93 -2.77
N GLU A 126 -9.55 5.41 -2.92
CA GLU A 126 -9.21 6.56 -3.74
C GLU A 126 -8.84 6.08 -5.15
N ALA A 127 -9.06 6.94 -6.14
CA ALA A 127 -8.73 6.62 -7.53
C ALA A 127 -7.21 6.44 -7.67
N PHE A 128 -6.81 5.30 -8.17
CA PHE A 128 -5.41 4.95 -8.42
C PHE A 128 -5.29 4.25 -9.78
N SER A 129 -4.21 4.54 -10.49
CA SER A 129 -3.89 3.95 -11.79
C SER A 129 -2.38 3.78 -11.88
N LEU A 130 -1.92 2.71 -12.52
CA LEU A 130 -0.51 2.58 -12.86
C LEU A 130 -0.08 3.70 -13.81
N GLY A 131 1.16 4.15 -13.70
CA GLY A 131 1.75 5.09 -14.65
C GLY A 131 1.71 4.50 -16.07
N SER A 132 1.52 5.35 -17.10
CA SER A 132 1.29 4.92 -18.49
C SER A 132 2.35 4.01 -19.10
N ASP A 133 3.54 3.95 -18.49
CA ASP A 133 4.70 3.18 -18.97
C ASP A 133 4.95 1.91 -18.13
N ARG A 134 4.09 1.61 -17.14
CA ARG A 134 4.27 0.51 -16.19
C ARG A 134 3.14 -0.52 -16.40
N PRO A 135 3.46 -1.77 -16.82
CA PRO A 135 2.45 -2.79 -17.15
C PRO A 135 1.72 -3.34 -15.93
#